data_AF-G4ZJY5-F1
#
_entry.id   AF-G4ZJY5-F1
#
_cell.length_a   1.000
_cell.length_b   1.000
_cell.length_c   1.000
_cell.angle_alpha   90.00
_cell.angle_beta   90.00
_cell.angle_gamma   90.00
#
_symmetry.space_group_name_H-M   'P 1'
#
loop_
_entity.id
_entity.type
_entity.pdbx_description
1 polymer ?
#
loop_
_entity_poly.entity_id
_entity_poly.type
_entity_poly.pdbx_seq_one_letter_code
_entity_poly.pdbx_strand_id
1 'polypeptide(L)'
;MSVVAVLCPLLDLVSPIDERPLSLFQGSVSEYSVGCVRADGVVVELAQREPLAERGRTQSTIYATRTFAAAIGQILTGVAFNGEEYGGSFDFSLSFPQLMLLLAACTTPILPVTWLYIEESPKPPVSFSKYVRDFWKAMKTRAVYQVAFYSFFSGIFASFSYTAGSPIQLYMVGVTPINNTISDIIGSAVFMGGIVLTGKYGLAWNWRTMTVLTGVAVIAVDAVSSGSG
;
A
#
# COMPACT_ATOMS: atom_id res chain seq x y z
N MET A 1 4.63 13.17 12.60
CA MET A 1 5.68 13.91 13.32
C MET A 1 5.51 13.92 14.85
N SER A 2 4.30 13.83 15.44
CA SER A 2 4.13 14.01 16.89
C SER A 2 4.45 12.79 17.78
N VAL A 3 4.43 11.56 17.28
CA VAL A 3 4.68 10.36 18.14
C VAL A 3 6.17 10.09 18.30
N VAL A 4 6.94 10.32 17.25
CA VAL A 4 8.39 10.10 17.21
C VAL A 4 9.12 11.09 18.13
N ALA A 5 8.68 12.35 18.18
CA ALA A 5 9.26 13.36 19.08
C ALA A 5 9.05 13.04 20.58
N VAL A 6 8.00 12.28 20.92
CA VAL A 6 7.65 11.95 22.32
C VAL A 6 8.41 10.71 22.81
N LEU A 7 8.77 9.77 21.93
CA LEU A 7 9.47 8.53 22.28
C LEU A 7 11.00 8.62 22.20
N CYS A 8 11.53 9.59 21.46
CA CYS A 8 12.97 9.81 21.30
C CYS A 8 13.75 9.89 22.63
N PRO A 9 13.27 10.60 23.68
CA PRO A 9 14.00 10.71 24.95
C PRO A 9 14.05 9.41 25.77
N LEU A 10 13.17 8.44 25.50
CA LEU A 10 13.11 7.16 26.23
C LEU A 10 14.08 6.10 25.65
N LEU A 11 14.47 6.25 24.39
CA LEU A 11 15.39 5.35 23.67
C LEU A 11 16.87 5.67 23.96
N ASP A 12 17.19 6.89 24.39
CA ASP A 12 18.55 7.34 24.71
C ASP A 12 19.18 6.65 25.94
N LEU A 13 18.40 5.89 26.72
CA LEU A 13 18.87 5.35 28.01
C LEU A 13 19.53 3.97 27.94
N VAL A 14 19.48 3.23 26.80
CA VAL A 14 19.76 1.77 26.83
C VAL A 14 20.70 1.21 25.74
N SER A 15 20.97 1.86 24.58
CA SER A 15 21.74 1.18 23.51
C SER A 15 23.01 1.94 23.03
N PRO A 16 24.15 1.24 22.84
CA PRO A 16 25.38 1.81 22.27
C PRO A 16 25.42 1.77 20.73
N ILE A 17 24.32 1.43 20.06
CA ILE A 17 24.17 1.37 18.60
C ILE A 17 23.34 2.59 18.18
N ASP A 18 23.76 3.32 17.15
CA ASP A 18 22.97 4.44 16.61
C ASP A 18 21.72 3.92 15.88
N GLU A 19 20.69 3.56 16.65
CA GLU A 19 19.38 3.10 16.16
C GLU A 19 18.44 4.25 15.80
N ARG A 20 18.90 5.51 15.90
CA ARG A 20 18.13 6.71 15.53
C ARG A 20 17.60 6.66 14.09
N PRO A 21 18.41 6.34 13.05
CA PRO A 21 17.89 6.22 11.69
C PRO A 21 16.84 5.10 11.54
N LEU A 22 17.01 3.97 12.23
CA LEU A 22 16.07 2.85 12.17
C LEU A 22 14.75 3.17 12.88
N SER A 23 14.81 3.81 14.05
CA SER A 23 13.63 4.24 14.81
C SER A 23 12.88 5.38 14.12
N LEU A 24 13.59 6.32 13.48
CA LEU A 24 12.98 7.36 12.62
C LEU A 24 12.28 6.75 11.40
N PHE A 25 12.90 5.76 10.75
CA PHE A 25 12.29 5.03 9.64
C PHE A 25 11.04 4.28 10.09
N GLN A 26 11.13 3.51 11.17
CA GLN A 26 10.01 2.76 11.74
C GLN A 26 8.86 3.70 12.15
N GLY A 27 9.19 4.85 12.75
CA GLY A 27 8.24 5.90 13.08
C GLY A 27 7.51 6.43 11.85
N SER A 28 8.24 6.74 10.79
CA SER A 28 7.68 7.22 9.52
C SER A 28 6.74 6.19 8.88
N VAL A 29 7.10 4.90 8.90
CA VAL A 29 6.26 3.80 8.40
C VAL A 29 4.98 3.66 9.23
N SER A 30 5.08 3.79 10.55
CA SER A 30 3.92 3.72 11.44
C SER A 30 2.93 4.87 11.20
N GLU A 31 3.43 6.08 11.00
CA GLU A 31 2.62 7.27 10.70
C GLU A 31 1.94 7.16 9.33
N TYR A 32 2.69 6.69 8.31
CA TYR A 32 2.15 6.39 6.98
C TYR A 32 0.97 5.40 7.05
N SER A 33 1.16 4.31 7.80
CA SER A 33 0.14 3.26 7.93
C SER A 33 -1.14 3.78 8.57
N VAL A 34 -1.02 4.56 9.65
CA VAL A 34 -2.17 5.18 10.33
C VAL A 34 -2.87 6.18 9.43
N GLY A 35 -2.13 6.97 8.65
CA GLY A 35 -2.68 7.91 7.67
C GLY A 35 -3.50 7.20 6.59
N CYS A 36 -2.99 6.09 6.05
CA CYS A 36 -3.69 5.27 5.06
C CYS A 36 -5.02 4.72 5.60
N VAL A 37 -5.01 4.16 6.82
CA VAL A 37 -6.23 3.60 7.44
C VAL A 37 -7.30 4.68 7.65
N ARG A 38 -6.90 5.89 8.03
CA ARG A 38 -7.84 7.03 8.15
C ARG A 38 -8.42 7.41 6.79
N ALA A 39 -7.58 7.52 5.77
CA ALA A 39 -8.01 7.85 4.42
C ALA A 39 -8.99 6.79 3.88
N ASP A 40 -8.67 5.50 4.03
CA ASP A 40 -9.55 4.40 3.65
C ASP A 40 -10.88 4.45 4.41
N GLY A 41 -10.87 4.82 5.70
CA GLY A 41 -12.09 5.04 6.48
C GLY A 41 -12.99 6.14 5.91
N VAL A 42 -12.40 7.26 5.46
CA VAL A 42 -13.14 8.34 4.78
C VAL A 42 -13.71 7.86 3.45
N VAL A 43 -12.95 7.06 2.68
CA VAL A 43 -13.42 6.47 1.42
C VAL A 43 -14.65 5.60 1.64
N VAL A 44 -14.70 4.81 2.72
CA VAL A 44 -15.88 4.01 3.06
C VAL A 44 -17.07 4.92 3.42
N GLU A 45 -16.85 5.99 4.19
CA GLU A 45 -17.91 6.95 4.52
C GLU A 45 -18.49 7.59 3.25
N LEU A 46 -17.64 7.94 2.28
CA LEU A 46 -18.05 8.48 0.98
C LEU A 46 -18.82 7.44 0.15
N ALA A 47 -18.33 6.20 0.07
CA ALA A 47 -18.98 5.13 -0.66
C ALA A 47 -20.35 4.75 -0.05
N GLN A 48 -20.53 4.89 1.27
CA GLN A 48 -21.82 4.62 1.91
C GLN A 48 -22.92 5.62 1.52
N ARG A 49 -22.56 6.83 1.08
CA ARG A 49 -23.50 7.86 0.61
C ARG A 49 -24.05 7.57 -0.80
N GLU A 50 -23.44 6.64 -1.54
CA GLU A 50 -23.89 6.24 -2.87
C GLU A 50 -25.18 5.40 -2.81
N PRO A 51 -26.02 5.48 -3.86
CA PRO A 51 -27.18 4.59 -4.00
C PRO A 51 -26.73 3.13 -4.02
N LEU A 52 -27.56 2.23 -3.47
CA LEU A 52 -27.20 0.81 -3.30
C LEU A 52 -26.81 0.10 -4.60
N ALA A 53 -27.36 0.53 -5.75
CA ALA A 53 -27.08 -0.06 -7.05
C ALA A 53 -25.66 0.24 -7.57
N GLU A 54 -25.05 1.34 -7.15
CA GLU A 54 -23.73 1.80 -7.61
C GLU A 54 -22.70 1.87 -6.48
N ARG A 55 -23.06 1.41 -5.28
CA ARG A 55 -22.23 1.48 -4.08
C ARG A 55 -20.88 0.77 -4.31
N GLY A 56 -19.80 1.52 -4.14
CA GLY A 56 -18.42 1.07 -4.37
C GLY A 56 -17.77 1.69 -5.60
N ARG A 57 -18.50 2.50 -6.38
CA ARG A 57 -17.96 3.21 -7.56
C ARG A 57 -16.93 4.26 -7.17
N THR A 58 -17.22 5.08 -6.15
CA THR A 58 -16.29 6.05 -5.58
C THR A 58 -15.04 5.36 -5.05
N GLN A 59 -15.21 4.28 -4.28
CA GLN A 59 -14.12 3.49 -3.74
C GLN A 59 -13.20 2.96 -4.85
N SER A 60 -13.78 2.33 -5.88
CA SER A 60 -13.01 1.78 -7.01
C SER A 60 -12.27 2.87 -7.80
N THR A 61 -12.89 4.04 -7.97
CA THR A 61 -12.27 5.18 -8.67
C THR A 61 -11.08 5.73 -7.89
N ILE A 62 -11.22 5.88 -6.57
CA ILE A 62 -10.13 6.36 -5.71
C ILE A 62 -8.96 5.36 -5.71
N TYR A 63 -9.23 4.05 -5.60
CA TYR A 63 -8.19 3.04 -5.66
C TYR A 63 -7.51 2.99 -7.03
N ALA A 64 -8.25 3.13 -8.13
CA ALA A 64 -7.66 3.22 -9.47
C ALA A 64 -6.72 4.42 -9.60
N THR A 65 -7.12 5.60 -9.10
CA THR A 65 -6.27 6.80 -9.08
C THR A 65 -5.03 6.59 -8.22
N ARG A 66 -5.16 5.93 -7.06
CA ARG A 66 -4.03 5.57 -6.19
C ARG A 66 -3.04 4.66 -6.92
N THR A 67 -3.51 3.62 -7.59
CA THR A 67 -2.66 2.69 -8.36
C THR A 67 -2.00 3.40 -9.54
N PHE A 68 -2.72 4.28 -10.22
CA PHE A 68 -2.15 5.08 -11.31
C PHE A 68 -1.01 5.98 -10.83
N ALA A 69 -1.20 6.70 -9.72
CA ALA A 69 -0.16 7.51 -9.10
C ALA A 69 1.05 6.68 -8.65
N ALA A 70 0.82 5.47 -8.11
CA ALA A 70 1.88 4.54 -7.74
C ALA A 70 2.69 4.08 -8.97
N ALA A 71 2.04 3.79 -10.09
CA ALA A 71 2.71 3.43 -11.34
C ALA A 71 3.60 4.57 -11.87
N ILE A 72 3.14 5.84 -11.78
CA ILE A 72 3.98 7.00 -12.10
C ILE A 72 5.22 7.04 -11.18
N GLY A 73 5.04 6.79 -9.88
CA GLY A 73 6.14 6.71 -8.93
C GLY A 73 7.15 5.60 -9.27
N GLN A 74 6.67 4.43 -9.69
CA GLN A 74 7.51 3.32 -10.16
C GLN A 74 8.30 3.68 -11.42
N ILE A 75 7.67 4.37 -12.38
CA ILE A 75 8.37 4.84 -13.59
C ILE A 75 9.46 5.85 -13.21
N LEU A 76 9.14 6.83 -12.36
CA LEU A 76 10.09 7.84 -11.92
C LEU A 76 11.29 7.22 -11.20
N THR A 77 11.03 6.33 -10.25
CA THR A 77 12.09 5.65 -9.49
C THR A 77 12.89 4.67 -10.34
N GLY A 78 12.23 3.89 -11.20
CA GLY A 78 12.89 2.94 -12.07
C GLY A 78 13.77 3.57 -13.16
N VAL A 79 13.42 4.76 -13.64
CA VAL A 79 14.26 5.56 -14.55
C VAL A 79 15.36 6.30 -13.77
N ALA A 80 15.04 6.86 -12.61
CA ALA A 80 15.99 7.63 -11.79
C ALA A 80 17.11 6.78 -11.17
N PHE A 81 16.85 5.50 -10.92
CA PHE A 81 17.79 4.53 -10.32
C PHE A 81 18.26 3.48 -11.34
N ASN A 82 18.52 3.89 -12.58
CA ASN A 82 19.05 3.01 -13.63
C ASN A 82 20.50 3.35 -14.05
N GLY A 83 21.23 4.13 -13.26
CA GLY A 83 22.64 4.40 -13.54
C GLY A 83 23.56 3.20 -13.29
N GLU A 84 24.81 3.30 -13.75
CA GLU A 84 25.85 2.29 -13.50
C GLU A 84 26.03 1.97 -12.01
N GLU A 85 25.90 2.97 -11.14
CA GLU A 85 25.98 2.82 -9.67
C GLU A 85 24.92 1.86 -9.09
N TYR A 86 23.82 1.64 -9.80
CA TYR A 86 22.72 0.76 -9.41
C TYR A 86 22.64 -0.51 -10.28
N GLY A 87 23.66 -0.78 -11.11
CA GLY A 87 23.71 -1.93 -12.02
C GLY A 87 22.84 -1.77 -13.28
N GLY A 88 22.47 -0.54 -13.63
CA GLY A 88 21.75 -0.20 -14.86
C GLY A 88 22.69 0.26 -15.98
N SER A 89 22.11 0.64 -17.12
CA SER A 89 22.84 0.97 -18.35
C SER A 89 22.73 2.45 -18.75
N PHE A 90 22.17 3.31 -17.90
CA PHE A 90 21.99 4.73 -18.21
C PHE A 90 23.18 5.57 -17.70
N ASP A 91 23.57 6.57 -18.50
CA ASP A 91 24.63 7.53 -18.14
C ASP A 91 24.20 8.52 -17.04
N PHE A 92 22.92 8.50 -16.65
CA PHE A 92 22.33 9.41 -15.67
C PHE A 92 21.66 8.62 -14.54
N SER A 93 21.99 9.00 -13.30
CA SER A 93 21.32 8.53 -12.09
C SER A 93 21.06 9.71 -11.16
N LEU A 94 19.90 9.70 -10.49
CA LEU A 94 19.67 10.62 -9.38
C LEU A 94 20.31 10.06 -8.11
N SER A 95 20.93 10.94 -7.33
CA SER A 95 21.32 10.59 -5.96
C SER A 95 20.07 10.45 -5.09
N PHE A 96 20.17 9.60 -4.06
CA PHE A 96 19.07 9.39 -3.12
C PHE A 96 18.49 10.70 -2.52
N PRO A 97 19.30 11.69 -2.10
CA PRO A 97 18.77 12.97 -1.61
C PRO A 97 18.01 13.77 -2.66
N GLN A 98 18.43 13.74 -3.93
CA GLN A 98 17.75 14.43 -5.03
C GLN A 98 16.38 13.81 -5.31
N LEU A 99 16.26 12.47 -5.25
CA LEU A 99 14.95 11.81 -5.35
C LEU A 99 14.03 12.24 -4.20
N MET A 100 14.54 12.22 -2.96
CA MET A 100 13.74 12.60 -1.79
C MET A 100 13.22 14.03 -1.88
N LEU A 101 14.03 14.96 -2.40
CA LEU A 101 13.61 16.35 -2.68
C LEU A 101 12.55 16.42 -3.78
N LEU A 102 12.69 15.64 -4.86
CA LEU A 102 11.70 15.57 -5.93
C LEU A 102 10.36 15.03 -5.41
N LEU A 103 10.38 13.95 -4.64
CA LEU A 103 9.17 13.38 -4.02
C LEU A 103 8.52 14.36 -3.02
N ALA A 104 9.34 15.07 -2.23
CA ALA A 104 8.86 16.13 -1.36
C ALA A 104 8.19 17.26 -2.16
N ALA A 105 8.81 17.69 -3.26
CA ALA A 105 8.25 18.71 -4.14
C ALA A 105 6.92 18.26 -4.79
N CYS A 106 6.81 17.00 -5.21
CA CYS A 106 5.56 16.44 -5.76
C CYS A 106 4.43 16.33 -4.73
N THR A 107 4.74 16.10 -3.46
CA THR A 107 3.75 15.93 -2.38
C THR A 107 3.41 17.24 -1.67
N THR A 108 4.28 18.25 -1.72
CA THR A 108 4.06 19.55 -1.10
C THR A 108 2.74 20.22 -1.50
N PRO A 109 2.30 20.20 -2.78
CA PRO A 109 1.01 20.77 -3.20
C PRO A 109 -0.21 20.13 -2.54
N ILE A 110 -0.11 18.93 -1.99
CA ILE A 110 -1.22 18.26 -1.31
C ILE A 110 -1.60 19.01 -0.02
N LEU A 111 -0.61 19.60 0.67
CA LEU A 111 -0.83 20.34 1.91
C LEU A 111 -1.73 21.58 1.74
N PRO A 112 -1.45 22.53 0.82
CA PRO A 112 -2.32 23.67 0.61
C PRO A 112 -3.68 23.27 0.02
N VAL A 113 -3.75 22.23 -0.81
CA VAL A 113 -5.04 21.72 -1.32
C VAL A 113 -5.90 21.20 -0.16
N THR A 114 -5.31 20.41 0.73
CA THR A 114 -6.01 19.88 1.92
C THR A 114 -6.49 21.03 2.81
N TRP A 115 -5.63 22.02 3.06
CA TRP A 115 -5.96 23.16 3.92
C TRP A 115 -7.07 24.07 3.36
N LEU A 116 -7.09 24.27 2.04
CA LEU A 116 -8.04 25.20 1.40
C LEU A 116 -9.37 24.54 1.01
N TYR A 117 -9.39 23.24 0.71
CA TYR A 117 -10.55 22.56 0.13
C TYR A 117 -11.24 21.57 1.06
N ILE A 118 -10.62 21.13 2.16
CA ILE A 118 -11.24 20.15 3.06
C ILE A 118 -11.90 20.87 4.24
N GLU A 119 -13.23 20.84 4.26
CA GLU A 119 -14.04 21.30 5.37
C GLU A 119 -14.40 20.12 6.28
N GLU A 120 -13.84 20.08 7.48
CA GLU A 120 -14.20 19.07 8.48
C GLU A 120 -15.43 19.53 9.28
N SER A 121 -16.55 18.80 9.13
CA SER A 121 -17.71 19.03 9.98
C SER A 121 -17.39 18.61 11.42
N PRO A 122 -17.63 19.48 12.44
CA PRO A 122 -17.35 19.16 13.82
C PRO A 122 -18.18 17.96 14.29
N LYS A 123 -17.52 16.86 14.66
CA LYS A 123 -18.15 15.66 15.22
C LYS A 123 -18.19 15.78 16.77
N PRO A 124 -19.27 15.34 17.44
CA PRO A 124 -19.35 15.41 18.89
C PRO A 124 -18.27 14.54 19.55
N PRO A 125 -17.72 14.94 20.71
CA PRO A 125 -16.67 14.18 21.37
C PRO A 125 -17.20 12.81 21.80
N VAL A 126 -16.50 11.74 21.38
CA VAL A 126 -16.82 10.36 21.76
C VAL A 126 -15.90 9.94 22.90
N SER A 127 -16.45 9.40 23.97
CA SER A 127 -15.63 8.87 25.06
C SER A 127 -14.86 7.63 24.61
N PHE A 128 -13.57 7.55 24.95
CA PHE A 128 -12.70 6.43 24.54
C PHE A 128 -13.26 5.07 24.96
N SER A 129 -13.79 4.98 26.19
CA SER A 129 -14.42 3.75 26.68
C SER A 129 -15.64 3.31 25.84
N LYS A 130 -16.44 4.26 25.35
CA LYS A 130 -17.54 3.95 24.42
C LYS A 130 -17.00 3.44 23.09
N TYR A 131 -15.99 4.10 22.53
CA TYR A 131 -15.35 3.71 21.27
C TYR A 131 -14.79 2.28 21.32
N VAL A 132 -14.03 1.93 22.36
CA VAL A 132 -13.46 0.58 22.53
C VAL A 132 -14.57 -0.48 22.66
N ARG A 133 -15.66 -0.18 23.37
CA ARG A 133 -16.80 -1.09 23.50
C ARG A 133 -17.51 -1.33 22.17
N ASP A 134 -17.75 -0.26 21.40
CA ASP A 134 -18.40 -0.34 20.10
C ASP A 134 -17.52 -1.12 19.10
N PHE A 135 -16.20 -0.88 19.12
CA PHE A 135 -15.22 -1.66 18.36
C PHE A 135 -15.24 -3.14 18.74
N TRP A 136 -15.20 -3.47 20.03
CA TRP A 136 -15.25 -4.86 20.50
C TRP A 136 -16.56 -5.55 20.09
N LYS A 137 -17.68 -4.82 20.12
CA LYS A 137 -18.97 -5.33 19.64
C LYS A 137 -18.94 -5.62 18.13
N ALA A 138 -18.34 -4.74 17.33
CA ALA A 138 -18.17 -4.93 15.90
C ALA A 138 -17.28 -6.15 15.59
N MET A 139 -16.16 -6.30 16.30
CA MET A 139 -15.25 -7.45 16.17
C MET A 139 -15.93 -8.80 16.43
N LYS A 140 -16.86 -8.85 17.39
CA LYS A 140 -17.62 -10.07 17.70
C LYS A 140 -18.64 -10.47 16.61
N THR A 141 -18.92 -9.62 15.64
CA THR A 141 -19.87 -9.97 14.57
C THR A 141 -19.26 -10.99 13.61
N ARG A 142 -20.10 -11.94 13.16
CA ARG A 142 -19.67 -13.03 12.26
C ARG A 142 -18.97 -12.54 11.01
N ALA A 143 -19.47 -11.48 10.39
CA ALA A 143 -18.87 -10.94 9.18
C ALA A 143 -17.44 -10.41 9.42
N VAL A 144 -17.20 -9.75 10.55
CA VAL A 144 -15.92 -9.09 10.83
C VAL A 144 -14.85 -10.09 11.25
N TYR A 145 -15.12 -10.97 12.22
CA TYR A 145 -14.07 -11.91 12.65
C TYR A 145 -13.71 -12.92 11.56
N GLN A 146 -14.65 -13.32 10.69
CA GLN A 146 -14.35 -14.24 9.58
C GLN A 146 -13.37 -13.62 8.59
N VAL A 147 -13.59 -12.36 8.22
CA VAL A 147 -12.67 -11.62 7.35
C VAL A 147 -11.34 -11.38 8.05
N ALA A 148 -11.35 -11.05 9.35
CA ALA A 148 -10.12 -10.85 10.12
C ALA A 148 -9.26 -12.12 10.19
N PHE A 149 -9.86 -13.28 10.50
CA PHE A 149 -9.14 -14.55 10.50
C PHE A 149 -8.65 -14.92 9.10
N TYR A 150 -9.49 -14.75 8.07
CA TYR A 150 -9.09 -15.00 6.70
C TYR A 150 -7.86 -14.17 6.33
N SER A 151 -7.90 -12.84 6.52
CA SER A 151 -6.79 -11.94 6.20
C SER A 151 -5.51 -12.27 7.00
N PHE A 152 -5.66 -12.66 8.26
CA PHE A 152 -4.53 -13.05 9.11
C PHE A 152 -3.85 -14.32 8.59
N PHE A 153 -4.62 -15.39 8.38
CA PHE A 153 -4.06 -16.65 7.90
C PHE A 153 -3.57 -16.55 6.46
N SER A 154 -4.32 -15.90 5.56
CA SER A 154 -3.87 -15.66 4.18
C SER A 154 -2.58 -14.85 4.15
N GLY A 155 -2.45 -13.86 5.03
CA GLY A 155 -1.23 -13.05 5.17
C GLY A 155 -0.03 -13.88 5.60
N ILE A 156 -0.19 -14.76 6.61
CA ILE A 156 0.86 -15.70 7.04
C ILE A 156 1.27 -16.61 5.88
N PHE A 157 0.29 -17.22 5.21
CA PHE A 157 0.57 -18.16 4.11
C PHE A 157 1.23 -17.47 2.91
N ALA A 158 0.82 -16.24 2.58
CA ALA A 158 1.43 -15.45 1.51
C ALA A 158 2.83 -14.90 1.86
N SER A 159 3.13 -14.79 3.16
CA SER A 159 4.42 -14.27 3.65
C SER A 159 5.51 -15.35 3.71
N PHE A 160 5.20 -16.62 3.43
CA PHE A 160 6.21 -17.63 3.16
C PHE A 160 6.87 -17.32 1.82
N SER A 161 7.89 -16.46 1.88
CA SER A 161 8.77 -16.14 0.77
C SER A 161 10.20 -16.56 1.11
N TYR A 162 10.98 -16.92 0.10
CA TYR A 162 12.36 -17.33 0.27
C TYR A 162 13.25 -16.08 0.29
N THR A 163 13.87 -15.78 1.44
CA THR A 163 14.75 -14.60 1.63
C THR A 163 15.94 -14.57 0.65
N ALA A 164 16.27 -15.67 -0.02
CA ALA A 164 17.32 -15.71 -1.03
C ALA A 164 16.88 -15.34 -2.47
N GLY A 165 15.59 -15.06 -2.72
CA GLY A 165 15.11 -14.72 -4.07
C GLY A 165 15.77 -13.47 -4.66
N SER A 166 15.89 -12.41 -3.86
CA SER A 166 16.45 -11.12 -4.26
C SER A 166 17.95 -11.19 -4.64
N PRO A 167 18.83 -11.83 -3.86
CA PRO A 167 20.23 -12.01 -4.27
C PRO A 167 20.40 -13.01 -5.42
N ILE A 168 19.57 -14.07 -5.52
CA ILE A 168 19.68 -15.05 -6.62
C ILE A 168 19.30 -14.43 -7.97
N GLN A 169 18.28 -13.57 -8.04
CA GLN A 169 17.90 -12.89 -9.29
C GLN A 169 19.00 -11.98 -9.83
N LEU A 170 19.73 -11.30 -8.94
CA LEU A 170 20.84 -10.41 -9.32
C LEU A 170 22.10 -11.21 -9.72
N TYR A 171 22.45 -12.27 -8.98
CA TYR A 171 23.71 -13.00 -9.17
C TYR A 171 23.63 -14.22 -10.10
N MET A 172 22.48 -14.91 -10.22
CA MET A 172 22.34 -16.14 -11.01
C MET A 172 21.63 -15.94 -12.35
N VAL A 173 20.78 -14.92 -12.51
CA VAL A 173 19.95 -14.72 -13.73
C VAL A 173 20.35 -13.47 -14.52
N GLY A 174 21.20 -12.59 -13.96
CA GLY A 174 21.66 -11.37 -14.64
C GLY A 174 20.53 -10.41 -14.98
N VAL A 175 19.44 -10.43 -14.20
CA VAL A 175 18.29 -9.56 -14.44
C VAL A 175 18.71 -8.12 -14.17
N THR A 176 18.67 -7.30 -15.21
CA THR A 176 18.95 -5.87 -15.09
C THR A 176 17.82 -5.17 -14.32
N PRO A 177 18.11 -4.12 -13.53
CA PRO A 177 17.10 -3.37 -12.76
C PRO A 177 15.90 -2.89 -13.58
N ILE A 178 16.09 -2.68 -14.89
CA ILE A 178 15.04 -2.26 -15.81
C ILE A 178 13.98 -3.35 -16.05
N ASN A 179 14.36 -4.63 -16.06
CA ASN A 179 13.41 -5.73 -16.26
C ASN A 179 12.45 -5.86 -15.07
N ASN A 180 12.96 -5.68 -13.85
CA ASN A 180 12.14 -5.67 -12.63
C ASN A 180 11.18 -4.47 -12.65
N THR A 181 11.70 -3.28 -12.99
CA THR A 181 10.88 -2.06 -13.14
C THR A 181 9.76 -2.25 -14.16
N ILE A 182 10.05 -2.80 -15.34
CA ILE A 182 9.05 -3.05 -16.38
C ILE A 182 7.99 -4.04 -15.88
N SER A 183 8.41 -5.11 -15.20
CA SER A 183 7.50 -6.11 -14.63
C SER A 183 6.56 -5.50 -13.58
N ASP A 184 7.09 -4.62 -12.72
CA ASP A 184 6.31 -3.89 -11.72
C ASP A 184 5.29 -2.93 -12.36
N ILE A 185 5.69 -2.20 -13.41
CA ILE A 185 4.80 -1.30 -14.14
C ILE A 185 3.67 -2.09 -14.81
N ILE A 186 3.99 -3.20 -15.47
CA ILE A 186 2.99 -4.07 -16.10
C ILE A 186 2.05 -4.64 -15.04
N GLY A 187 2.60 -5.12 -13.91
CA GLY A 187 1.83 -5.62 -12.78
C GLY A 187 0.86 -4.58 -12.23
N SER A 188 1.32 -3.35 -12.01
CA SER A 188 0.50 -2.22 -11.58
C SER A 188 -0.59 -1.86 -12.60
N ALA A 189 -0.30 -1.91 -13.90
CA ALA A 189 -1.26 -1.64 -14.95
C ALA A 189 -2.37 -2.72 -15.02
N VAL A 190 -1.98 -4.00 -14.92
CA VAL A 190 -2.93 -5.12 -14.84
C VAL A 190 -3.81 -4.99 -13.59
N PHE A 191 -3.20 -4.68 -12.45
CA PHE A 191 -3.92 -4.48 -11.19
C PHE A 191 -4.91 -3.32 -11.27
N MET A 192 -4.50 -2.17 -11.83
CA MET A 192 -5.36 -1.03 -12.08
C MET A 192 -6.53 -1.39 -13.00
N GLY A 193 -6.26 -2.11 -14.09
CA GLY A 193 -7.29 -2.62 -15.00
C GLY A 193 -8.31 -3.50 -14.27
N GLY A 194 -7.84 -4.38 -13.38
CA GLY A 194 -8.68 -5.22 -12.52
C GLY A 194 -9.58 -4.39 -11.59
N ILE A 195 -9.06 -3.34 -10.95
CA ILE A 195 -9.84 -2.42 -10.12
C ILE A 195 -10.92 -1.72 -10.94
N VAL A 196 -10.56 -1.17 -12.11
CA VAL A 196 -11.50 -0.44 -12.98
C VAL A 196 -12.59 -1.36 -13.51
N LEU A 197 -12.24 -2.58 -13.90
CA LEU A 197 -13.19 -3.58 -14.39
C LEU A 197 -14.16 -4.00 -13.27
N THR A 198 -13.64 -4.30 -12.08
CA THR A 198 -14.45 -4.67 -10.91
C THR A 198 -15.35 -3.52 -10.49
N GLY A 199 -14.85 -2.28 -10.54
CA GLY A 199 -15.62 -1.08 -10.24
C GLY A 199 -16.67 -0.70 -11.31
N LYS A 200 -16.60 -1.27 -12.52
CA LYS A 200 -17.60 -1.07 -13.58
C LYS A 200 -18.64 -2.19 -13.65
N TYR A 201 -18.20 -3.44 -13.54
CA TYR A 201 -19.04 -4.62 -13.78
C TYR A 201 -19.18 -5.54 -12.57
N GLY A 202 -18.27 -5.45 -11.60
CA GLY A 202 -18.19 -6.35 -10.45
C GLY A 202 -18.93 -5.88 -9.19
N LEU A 203 -19.54 -4.69 -9.19
CA LEU A 203 -20.19 -4.11 -8.01
C LEU A 203 -21.32 -5.00 -7.44
N ALA A 204 -22.05 -5.69 -8.31
CA ALA A 204 -23.14 -6.60 -7.91
C ALA A 204 -22.68 -8.06 -7.71
N TRP A 205 -21.40 -8.37 -7.90
CA TRP A 205 -20.91 -9.74 -7.81
C TRP A 205 -20.78 -10.18 -6.36
N ASN A 206 -20.92 -11.49 -6.13
CA ASN A 206 -20.69 -12.05 -4.82
C ASN A 206 -19.17 -12.04 -4.53
N TRP A 207 -18.76 -11.20 -3.59
CA TRP A 207 -17.36 -11.05 -3.18
C TRP A 207 -16.71 -12.38 -2.79
N ARG A 208 -17.46 -13.32 -2.20
CA ARG A 208 -16.93 -14.63 -1.78
C ARG A 208 -16.49 -15.45 -2.99
N THR A 209 -17.35 -15.48 -4.01
CA THR A 209 -17.06 -16.18 -5.27
C THR A 209 -15.87 -15.53 -5.97
N MET A 210 -15.80 -14.20 -5.94
CA MET A 210 -14.67 -13.47 -6.52
C MET A 210 -13.35 -13.80 -5.82
N THR A 211 -13.31 -13.86 -4.48
CA THR A 211 -12.10 -14.27 -3.74
C THR A 211 -11.65 -15.68 -4.09
N VAL A 212 -12.58 -16.65 -4.17
CA VAL A 212 -12.24 -18.04 -4.51
C VAL A 212 -11.74 -18.14 -5.95
N LEU A 213 -12.43 -17.51 -6.92
CA LEU A 213 -12.04 -17.54 -8.33
C LEU A 213 -10.67 -16.91 -8.55
N THR A 214 -10.40 -15.76 -7.93
CA THR A 214 -9.08 -15.12 -8.01
C THR A 214 -8.00 -15.99 -7.38
N GLY A 215 -8.27 -16.63 -6.24
CA GLY A 215 -7.33 -17.56 -5.61
C GLY A 215 -6.98 -18.76 -6.49
N VAL A 216 -7.99 -19.39 -7.10
CA VAL A 216 -7.80 -20.50 -8.04
C VAL A 216 -7.03 -20.05 -9.28
N ALA A 217 -7.33 -18.87 -9.82
CA ALA A 217 -6.62 -18.32 -10.97
C ALA A 217 -5.14 -18.07 -10.68
N VAL A 218 -4.81 -17.51 -9.50
CA VAL A 218 -3.41 -17.30 -9.08
C VAL A 218 -2.67 -18.63 -8.97
N ILE A 219 -3.28 -19.64 -8.34
CA ILE A 219 -2.66 -20.98 -8.20
C ILE A 219 -2.46 -21.62 -9.58
N ALA A 220 -3.42 -21.47 -10.50
CA ALA A 220 -3.31 -22.01 -11.85
C ALA A 220 -2.17 -21.35 -12.64
N VAL A 221 -2.03 -20.03 -12.55
CA VAL A 221 -0.93 -19.30 -13.20
C VAL A 221 0.42 -19.75 -12.62
N ASP A 222 0.52 -19.85 -11.29
CA ASP A 222 1.75 -20.27 -10.61
C ASP A 222 2.15 -21.71 -10.96
N ALA A 223 1.16 -22.61 -11.08
CA ALA A 223 1.38 -23.99 -11.50
C ALA A 223 1.88 -24.09 -12.95
N VAL A 224 1.36 -23.26 -13.85
CA VAL A 224 1.82 -23.20 -15.24
C VAL A 224 3.24 -22.66 -15.32
N SER A 225 3.57 -21.58 -14.61
CA SER A 225 4.93 -21.01 -14.61
C SER A 225 5.96 -21.95 -13.98
N SER A 226 5.56 -22.71 -12.95
CA SER A 226 6.43 -23.70 -12.29
C SER A 226 6.62 -24.97 -13.12
N GLY A 227 5.66 -25.33 -13.98
CA GLY A 227 5.72 -26.53 -14.83
C GLY A 227 6.48 -26.34 -16.15
N SER A 228 6.88 -25.11 -16.48
CA SER A 228 7.65 -24.77 -17.69
C SER A 228 9.18 -24.69 -17.50
N GLY A 229 9.69 -25.20 -16.37
CA GLY A 229 11.13 -25.28 -16.06
C GLY A 229 11.73 -26.64 -16.37
#